data_AF-A0A0R3RRN3-F1
#
_entry.id   AF-A0A0R3RRN3-F1
#
_cell.length_a   1.000
_cell.length_b   1.000
_cell.length_c   1.000
_cell.angle_alpha   90.00
_cell.angle_beta   90.00
_cell.angle_gamma   90.00
#
_symmetry.space_group_name_H-M   'P 1'
#
loop_
_entity.id
_entity.type
_entity.pdbx_description
1 polymer ?
#
loop_
_entity_poly.entity_id
_entity_poly.type
_entity_poly.pdbx_seq_one_letter_code
_entity_poly.pdbx_strand_id
1 'polypeptide(L)'
;LQIEISVIFPDLIIIVCCDYFPLQNTESGEFGLKDQYDIPCLLLKFSAQLYNFNLNGTNIVTKVPDLTSPKVKLSGYCAVSNANNSNAKFKASWKKQGRRKELTMSFGTAYVKDPVNQLEVLRWQLKMVSYSESYSRNFQEQSVEFSSEEVMMSAPLKQKFICRDKLNLTLTNRHFKDYILELNPEINAQPYYITGKHPNLFICGSTRRRTLAKSFENRMTIFSGIVLCITSVALMVGYTFRRQSHPIRKKFYDSLS
;
A
#
# COMPACT_ATOMS: atom_id res chain seq x y z
N LEU A 1 -25.08 20.67 -26.86
CA LEU A 1 -25.16 22.05 -27.38
C LEU A 1 -23.79 22.68 -27.19
N GLN A 2 -23.12 22.89 -28.31
CA GLN A 2 -21.74 23.34 -28.43
C GLN A 2 -21.76 24.87 -28.40
N ILE A 3 -21.07 25.48 -27.44
CA ILE A 3 -20.86 26.94 -27.43
C ILE A 3 -19.38 27.14 -27.72
N GLU A 4 -19.09 27.31 -29.00
CA GLU A 4 -17.83 27.84 -29.50
C GLU A 4 -17.86 29.36 -29.32
N ILE A 5 -16.95 29.90 -28.51
CA ILE A 5 -16.60 31.32 -28.56
C ILE A 5 -15.21 31.38 -29.16
N SER A 6 -15.17 31.67 -30.46
CA SER A 6 -13.96 31.89 -31.23
C SER A 6 -13.42 33.29 -30.94
N VAL A 7 -12.42 33.40 -30.06
CA VAL A 7 -11.59 34.61 -29.97
C VAL A 7 -10.37 34.37 -30.85
N ILE A 8 -10.33 35.06 -31.99
CA ILE A 8 -9.25 34.98 -32.97
C ILE A 8 -8.09 35.86 -32.48
N PHE A 9 -7.03 35.23 -31.98
CA PHE A 9 -5.68 35.79 -31.99
C PHE A 9 -4.84 34.94 -32.95
N PRO A 10 -4.20 35.53 -33.97
CA PRO A 10 -3.31 34.78 -34.85
C PRO A 10 -2.05 34.43 -34.05
N ASP A 11 -1.68 33.15 -34.09
CA ASP A 11 -0.41 32.59 -33.60
C ASP A 11 -0.20 32.48 -32.08
N LEU A 12 -1.13 31.86 -31.35
CA LEU A 12 -0.80 30.86 -30.31
C LEU A 12 -2.09 30.20 -29.77
N ILE A 13 -2.49 29.07 -30.36
CA ILE A 13 -3.43 28.17 -29.66
C ILE A 13 -2.58 27.38 -28.66
N ILE A 14 -2.37 27.93 -27.46
CA ILE A 14 -1.98 27.11 -26.32
C ILE A 14 -3.21 26.28 -25.98
N ILE A 15 -3.30 25.09 -26.57
CA ILE A 15 -4.08 24.02 -25.97
C ILE A 15 -3.38 23.78 -24.63
N VAL A 16 -3.92 24.31 -23.53
CA VAL A 16 -3.56 23.88 -22.19
C VAL A 16 -4.12 22.46 -22.06
N CYS A 17 -3.43 21.53 -22.70
CA CYS A 17 -3.54 20.13 -22.36
C CYS A 17 -3.08 20.06 -20.90
N CYS A 18 -3.80 19.34 -20.04
CA CYS A 18 -3.38 19.17 -18.66
C CYS A 18 -2.04 18.41 -18.64
N ASP A 19 -0.93 19.14 -18.75
CA ASP A 19 0.41 18.55 -18.75
C ASP A 19 0.73 18.10 -17.32
N TYR A 20 0.82 16.79 -17.16
CA TYR A 20 1.25 16.17 -15.91
C TYR A 20 2.74 15.85 -16.02
N PHE A 21 3.50 16.31 -15.04
CA PHE A 21 4.94 16.16 -15.02
C PHE A 21 5.35 15.03 -14.07
N PRO A 22 6.44 14.30 -14.36
CA PRO A 22 6.95 13.28 -13.47
C PRO A 22 7.47 13.90 -12.17
N LEU A 23 7.16 13.23 -11.05
CA LEU A 23 7.70 13.54 -9.73
C LEU A 23 8.58 12.37 -9.30
N GLN A 24 9.85 12.64 -8.96
CA GLN A 24 10.80 11.65 -8.45
C GLN A 24 11.61 12.31 -7.32
N ASN A 25 11.49 11.81 -6.09
CA ASN A 25 12.24 12.29 -4.95
C ASN A 25 13.07 11.14 -4.36
N THR A 26 14.39 11.22 -4.53
CA THR A 26 15.34 10.20 -4.06
C THR A 26 15.53 10.22 -2.55
N GLU A 27 15.30 11.35 -1.87
CA GLU A 27 15.46 11.47 -0.42
C GLU A 27 14.29 10.82 0.32
N SER A 28 13.05 11.11 -0.11
CA SER A 28 11.85 10.54 0.50
C SER A 28 11.51 9.14 -0.03
N GLY A 29 12.06 8.79 -1.21
CA GLY A 29 11.70 7.59 -1.96
C GLY A 29 10.34 7.69 -2.67
N GLU A 30 9.71 8.87 -2.68
CA GLU A 30 8.39 9.08 -3.27
C GLU A 30 8.49 9.43 -4.76
N PHE A 31 7.55 8.94 -5.54
CA PHE A 31 7.45 9.17 -6.97
C PHE A 31 5.99 9.27 -7.42
N GLY A 32 5.75 9.83 -8.60
CA GLY A 32 4.40 9.96 -9.13
C GLY A 32 4.28 11.06 -10.16
N LEU A 33 3.21 11.86 -10.06
CA LEU A 33 2.90 12.93 -10.99
C LEU A 33 2.53 14.21 -10.24
N LYS A 34 2.89 15.33 -10.84
CA LYS A 34 2.54 16.68 -10.42
C LYS A 34 1.84 17.43 -11.54
N ASP A 35 1.01 18.40 -11.19
CA ASP A 35 0.38 19.27 -12.16
C ASP A 35 1.32 20.39 -12.64
N GLN A 36 0.79 21.26 -13.51
CA GLN A 36 1.47 22.44 -14.04
C GLN A 36 1.88 23.46 -12.96
N TYR A 37 1.33 23.38 -11.75
CA TYR A 37 1.62 24.27 -10.63
C TYR A 37 2.63 23.65 -9.66
N ASP A 38 3.30 22.57 -10.06
CA ASP A 38 4.23 21.80 -9.22
C ASP A 38 3.56 21.13 -8.02
N ILE A 39 2.22 21.02 -8.02
CA ILE A 39 1.47 20.40 -6.94
C ILE A 39 1.38 18.90 -7.21
N PRO A 40 1.84 18.03 -6.28
CA PRO A 40 1.68 16.59 -6.42
C PRO A 40 0.20 16.23 -6.54
N CYS A 41 -0.17 15.46 -7.56
CA CYS A 41 -1.54 15.01 -7.79
C CYS A 41 -1.70 13.48 -7.76
N LEU A 42 -0.59 12.74 -7.91
CA LEU A 42 -0.49 11.31 -7.68
C LEU A 42 0.85 11.03 -7.01
N LEU A 43 0.83 10.41 -5.83
CA LEU A 43 2.04 10.14 -5.05
C LEU A 43 2.07 8.69 -4.60
N LEU A 44 3.18 8.02 -4.88
CA LEU A 44 3.43 6.62 -4.60
C LEU A 44 4.80 6.46 -3.95
N LYS A 45 4.97 5.42 -3.15
CA LYS A 45 6.24 4.98 -2.57
C LYS A 45 6.17 3.47 -2.42
N PHE A 46 7.04 2.73 -3.08
CA PHE A 46 7.24 1.30 -2.88
C PHE A 46 8.49 0.87 -3.64
N SER A 47 9.06 -0.25 -3.23
CA SER A 47 9.98 -1.01 -4.09
C SER A 47 9.27 -2.24 -4.64
N ALA A 48 9.65 -2.71 -5.83
CA ALA A 48 8.95 -3.80 -6.49
C ALA A 48 9.89 -4.88 -7.02
N GLN A 49 9.43 -6.12 -6.98
CA GLN A 49 10.08 -7.27 -7.58
C GLN A 49 9.07 -8.03 -8.42
N LEU A 50 9.56 -8.62 -9.51
CA LEU A 50 8.73 -9.31 -10.47
C LEU A 50 9.19 -10.76 -10.57
N TYR A 51 8.28 -11.70 -10.28
CA TYR A 51 8.51 -13.13 -10.39
C TYR A 51 7.92 -13.62 -11.71
N ASN A 52 8.79 -14.15 -12.57
CA ASN A 52 8.45 -14.68 -13.88
C ASN A 52 8.53 -16.22 -13.86
N PHE A 53 7.38 -16.88 -13.82
CA PHE A 53 7.28 -18.34 -13.80
C PHE A 53 7.45 -19.01 -15.18
N ASN A 54 7.65 -18.22 -16.24
CA ASN A 54 7.96 -18.72 -17.59
C ASN A 54 9.46 -19.03 -17.76
N LEU A 55 10.32 -18.64 -16.82
CA LEU A 55 11.75 -18.94 -16.84
C LEU A 55 12.03 -20.23 -16.05
N ASN A 56 12.90 -21.08 -16.57
CA ASN A 56 13.37 -22.27 -15.86
C ASN A 56 14.58 -21.90 -14.97
N GLY A 57 14.63 -22.40 -13.73
CA GLY A 57 15.79 -22.27 -12.82
C GLY A 57 15.67 -21.14 -11.77
N THR A 58 16.82 -20.62 -11.32
CA THR A 58 16.92 -19.62 -10.22
C THR A 58 16.68 -18.17 -10.64
N ASN A 59 16.52 -17.91 -11.95
CA ASN A 59 16.36 -16.55 -12.51
C ASN A 59 14.90 -16.06 -12.57
N ILE A 60 14.00 -16.67 -11.79
CA ILE A 60 12.58 -16.28 -11.76
C ILE A 60 12.38 -14.84 -11.26
N VAL A 61 13.29 -14.33 -10.43
CA VAL A 61 13.15 -13.00 -9.82
C VAL A 61 13.86 -11.93 -10.63
N THR A 62 13.10 -10.95 -11.11
CA THR A 62 13.62 -9.74 -11.74
C THR A 62 13.31 -8.53 -10.84
N LYS A 63 14.36 -7.86 -10.37
CA LYS A 63 14.20 -6.57 -9.67
C LYS A 63 13.68 -5.50 -10.63
N VAL A 64 12.61 -4.82 -10.24
CA VAL A 64 12.16 -3.57 -10.87
C VAL A 64 13.18 -2.48 -10.48
N PRO A 65 13.64 -1.64 -11.42
CA PRO A 65 14.52 -0.54 -11.06
C PRO A 65 13.82 0.39 -10.08
N ASP A 66 14.61 1.10 -9.28
CA ASP A 66 14.08 2.14 -8.41
C ASP A 66 13.31 3.17 -9.26
N LEU A 67 12.04 3.37 -8.93
CA LEU A 67 11.13 4.25 -9.68
C LEU A 67 11.44 5.74 -9.45
N THR A 68 12.26 6.06 -8.46
CA THR A 68 12.86 7.39 -8.29
C THR A 68 14.09 7.62 -9.17
N SER A 69 14.63 6.56 -9.80
CA SER A 69 15.82 6.67 -10.64
C SER A 69 15.50 7.42 -11.94
N PRO A 70 16.41 8.31 -12.40
CA PRO A 70 16.26 8.99 -13.70
C PRO A 70 16.31 8.04 -14.90
N LYS A 71 16.74 6.78 -14.70
CA LYS A 71 16.70 5.73 -15.73
C LYS A 71 15.29 5.23 -16.02
N VAL A 72 14.32 5.55 -15.16
CA VAL A 72 12.91 5.20 -15.32
C VAL A 72 12.17 6.44 -15.79
N LYS A 73 11.49 6.33 -16.94
CA LYS A 73 10.62 7.39 -17.45
C LYS A 73 9.24 7.23 -16.83
N LEU A 74 8.80 8.24 -16.08
CA LEU A 74 7.45 8.28 -15.52
C LEU A 74 6.54 9.11 -16.42
N SER A 75 5.30 8.65 -16.59
CA SER A 75 4.25 9.37 -17.30
C SER A 75 2.87 8.94 -16.81
N GLY A 76 1.83 9.58 -17.31
CA GLY A 76 0.46 9.25 -16.96
C GLY A 76 -0.41 10.51 -16.87
N TYR A 77 -1.50 10.40 -16.13
CA TYR A 77 -2.40 11.53 -15.89
C TYR A 77 -3.03 11.42 -14.50
N CYS A 78 -3.25 12.57 -13.88
CA CYS A 78 -3.95 12.62 -12.60
C CYS A 78 -5.47 12.69 -12.78
N ALA A 79 -6.18 12.43 -11.70
CA ALA A 79 -7.61 12.58 -11.66
C ALA A 79 -8.02 14.06 -11.77
N VAL A 80 -8.88 14.37 -12.75
CA VAL A 80 -9.48 15.70 -12.89
C VAL A 80 -10.45 15.95 -11.73
N SER A 81 -10.31 17.08 -11.03
CA SER A 81 -11.00 17.33 -9.75
C SER A 81 -12.54 17.32 -9.80
N ASN A 82 -13.13 17.45 -11.00
CA ASN A 82 -14.57 17.69 -11.19
C ASN A 82 -15.33 16.55 -11.89
N ALA A 83 -14.66 15.45 -12.24
CA ALA A 83 -15.36 14.30 -12.83
C ALA A 83 -15.66 13.26 -11.75
N ASN A 84 -16.95 12.97 -11.54
CA ASN A 84 -17.44 11.89 -10.67
C ASN A 84 -16.93 10.48 -11.05
N ASN A 85 -16.16 10.38 -12.14
CA ASN A 85 -15.51 9.18 -12.65
C ASN A 85 -14.06 9.46 -13.06
N SER A 86 -13.34 10.26 -12.27
CA SER A 86 -11.96 10.64 -12.55
C SER A 86 -11.02 9.46 -12.30
N ASN A 87 -10.43 8.96 -13.37
CA ASN A 87 -9.39 7.95 -13.30
C ASN A 87 -8.03 8.64 -13.25
N ALA A 88 -7.12 8.10 -12.46
CA ALA A 88 -5.72 8.47 -12.50
C ALA A 88 -4.92 7.29 -13.06
N LYS A 89 -3.90 7.56 -13.86
CA LYS A 89 -3.03 6.53 -14.42
C LYS A 89 -1.59 6.91 -14.18
N PHE A 90 -0.83 5.97 -13.65
CA PHE A 90 0.61 6.06 -13.51
C PHE A 90 1.26 5.04 -14.43
N LYS A 91 2.34 5.42 -15.11
CA LYS A 91 3.09 4.58 -16.01
C LYS A 91 4.58 4.82 -15.79
N ALA A 92 5.31 3.73 -15.58
CA ALA A 92 6.76 3.72 -15.47
C ALA A 92 7.34 2.87 -16.59
N SER A 93 8.24 3.42 -17.40
CA SER A 93 8.91 2.71 -18.49
C SER A 93 10.43 2.71 -18.29
N TRP A 94 11.07 1.56 -18.49
CA TRP A 94 12.52 1.44 -18.47
C TRP A 94 13.00 0.46 -19.54
N LYS A 95 14.31 0.47 -19.84
CA LYS A 95 14.93 -0.49 -20.77
C LYS A 95 15.86 -1.42 -20.01
N LYS A 96 15.78 -2.72 -20.29
CA LYS A 96 16.68 -3.73 -19.73
C LYS A 96 16.88 -4.85 -20.77
N GLN A 97 18.13 -5.24 -21.03
CA GLN A 97 18.47 -6.31 -21.97
C GLN A 97 17.86 -6.11 -23.37
N GLY A 98 17.88 -4.88 -23.90
CA GLY A 98 17.31 -4.55 -25.21
C GLY A 98 15.78 -4.53 -25.29
N ARG A 99 15.07 -4.90 -24.21
CA ARG A 99 13.61 -4.83 -24.13
C ARG A 99 13.16 -3.57 -23.39
N ARG A 100 12.10 -2.96 -23.88
CA ARG A 100 11.36 -1.92 -23.15
C ARG A 100 10.38 -2.62 -22.22
N LYS A 101 10.42 -2.28 -20.95
CA LYS A 101 9.53 -2.79 -19.92
C LYS A 101 8.69 -1.64 -19.42
N GLU A 102 7.44 -1.92 -19.08
CA GLU A 102 6.49 -0.92 -18.66
C GLU A 102 5.61 -1.47 -17.54
N LEU A 103 5.44 -0.66 -16.49
CA LEU A 103 4.52 -0.92 -15.39
C LEU A 103 3.48 0.19 -15.38
N THR A 104 2.22 -0.20 -15.50
CA THR A 104 1.07 0.71 -15.50
C THR A 104 0.19 0.42 -14.29
N MET A 105 -0.24 1.47 -13.60
CA MET A 105 -1.18 1.42 -12.49
C MET A 105 -2.34 2.36 -12.78
N SER A 106 -3.55 1.80 -12.84
CA SER A 106 -4.79 2.53 -13.11
C SER A 106 -5.60 2.61 -11.83
N PHE A 107 -5.88 3.82 -11.40
CA PHE A 107 -6.69 4.14 -10.23
C PHE A 107 -8.05 4.67 -10.66
N GLY A 108 -9.08 4.28 -9.91
CA GLY A 108 -10.44 4.75 -10.08
C GLY A 108 -11.11 4.95 -8.73
N THR A 109 -12.29 5.54 -8.73
CA THR A 109 -13.12 5.69 -7.52
C THR A 109 -14.28 4.69 -7.53
N ALA A 110 -14.74 4.32 -6.34
CA ALA A 110 -15.95 3.52 -6.17
C ALA A 110 -16.56 3.77 -4.79
N TYR A 111 -17.88 3.76 -4.73
CA TYR A 111 -18.59 3.66 -3.46
C TYR A 111 -18.47 2.23 -2.95
N VAL A 112 -18.01 2.08 -1.71
CA VAL A 112 -17.89 0.80 -1.03
C VAL A 112 -18.66 0.89 0.27
N LYS A 113 -19.57 -0.05 0.50
CA LYS A 113 -20.31 -0.15 1.75
C LYS A 113 -19.35 -0.53 2.88
N ASP A 114 -19.27 0.30 3.91
CA ASP A 114 -18.49 0.01 5.10
C ASP A 114 -19.21 -1.12 5.88
N PRO A 115 -18.54 -2.26 6.16
CA PRO A 115 -19.18 -3.35 6.89
C PRO A 115 -19.55 -2.98 8.34
N VAL A 116 -18.90 -1.97 8.93
CA VAL A 116 -19.14 -1.54 10.32
C VAL A 116 -20.32 -0.58 10.39
N ASN A 117 -20.28 0.50 9.61
CA ASN A 117 -21.26 1.57 9.69
C ASN A 117 -22.42 1.40 8.70
N GLN A 118 -22.35 0.42 7.79
CA GLN A 118 -23.27 0.21 6.66
C GLN A 118 -23.45 1.40 5.71
N LEU A 119 -22.65 2.47 5.89
CA LEU A 119 -22.63 3.65 5.03
C LEU A 119 -21.76 3.40 3.81
N GLU A 120 -22.18 3.92 2.67
CA GLU A 120 -21.36 3.95 1.47
C GLU A 120 -20.28 5.03 1.62
N VAL A 121 -19.03 4.60 1.52
CA VAL A 121 -17.88 5.51 1.58
C VAL A 121 -17.22 5.52 0.20
N LEU A 122 -16.99 6.73 -0.32
CA LEU A 122 -16.25 6.92 -1.56
C LEU A 122 -14.76 6.60 -1.31
N ARG A 123 -14.27 5.57 -2.01
CA ARG A 123 -12.89 5.09 -1.90
C ARG A 123 -12.21 5.18 -3.25
N TRP A 124 -10.93 5.52 -3.24
CA TRP A 124 -10.08 5.27 -4.40
C TRP A 124 -9.63 3.80 -4.38
N GLN A 125 -9.43 3.24 -5.55
CA GLN A 125 -9.09 1.85 -5.78
C GLN A 125 -8.00 1.75 -6.86
N LEU A 126 -6.99 0.93 -6.63
CA LEU A 126 -6.12 0.45 -7.69
C LEU A 126 -6.89 -0.61 -8.47
N LYS A 127 -7.45 -0.21 -9.62
CA LYS A 127 -8.35 -1.01 -10.46
C LYS A 127 -7.60 -2.02 -11.29
N MET A 128 -6.46 -1.61 -11.84
CA MET A 128 -5.68 -2.44 -12.73
C MET A 128 -4.21 -2.13 -12.57
N VAL A 129 -3.40 -3.18 -12.53
CA VAL A 129 -1.96 -3.13 -12.73
C VAL A 129 -1.67 -3.92 -13.99
N SER A 130 -0.90 -3.34 -14.90
CA SER A 130 -0.36 -4.10 -16.02
C SER A 130 1.14 -3.96 -16.15
N TYR A 131 1.76 -5.05 -16.57
CA TYR A 131 3.16 -5.12 -16.90
C TYR A 131 3.30 -5.53 -18.35
N SER A 132 4.06 -4.79 -19.14
CA SER A 132 4.34 -5.16 -20.52
C SER A 132 5.82 -5.17 -20.84
N GLU A 133 6.20 -6.09 -21.72
CA GLU A 133 7.52 -6.11 -22.35
C GLU A 133 7.33 -5.90 -23.84
N SER A 134 7.97 -4.88 -24.41
CA SER A 134 8.06 -4.69 -25.85
C SER A 134 9.49 -4.81 -26.34
N TYR A 135 9.63 -5.38 -27.54
CA TYR A 135 10.89 -5.47 -28.25
C TYR A 135 10.66 -5.17 -29.73
N SER A 136 11.62 -4.48 -30.33
CA SER A 136 11.62 -4.20 -31.76
C SER A 136 12.60 -5.14 -32.44
N ARG A 137 12.12 -5.93 -33.41
CA ARG A 137 12.97 -6.76 -34.26
C ARG A 137 12.50 -6.57 -35.71
N ASN A 138 13.44 -6.28 -36.61
CA ASN A 138 13.17 -6.12 -38.04
C ASN A 138 12.03 -5.12 -38.34
N PHE A 139 12.04 -3.95 -37.70
CA PHE A 139 11.01 -2.89 -37.85
C PHE A 139 9.59 -3.25 -37.39
N GLN A 140 9.39 -4.41 -36.76
CA GLN A 140 8.11 -4.79 -36.16
C GLN A 140 8.22 -4.74 -34.63
N GLU A 141 7.32 -4.00 -33.98
CA GLU A 141 7.23 -3.96 -32.52
C GLU A 141 6.32 -5.11 -32.06
N GLN A 142 6.88 -6.00 -31.25
CA GLN A 142 6.11 -7.03 -30.57
C GLN A 142 6.04 -6.68 -29.08
N SER A 143 4.86 -6.82 -28.50
CA SER A 143 4.62 -6.59 -27.08
C SER A 143 3.81 -7.73 -26.46
N VAL A 144 4.09 -8.01 -25.20
CA VAL A 144 3.29 -8.91 -24.37
C VAL A 144 2.89 -8.14 -23.13
N GLU A 145 1.59 -8.14 -22.80
CA GLU A 145 1.03 -7.49 -21.62
C GLU A 145 0.42 -8.52 -20.67
N PHE A 146 0.68 -8.34 -19.38
CA PHE A 146 0.13 -9.09 -18.26
C PHE A 146 -0.67 -8.12 -17.41
N SER A 147 -1.90 -8.47 -17.03
CA SER A 147 -2.80 -7.56 -16.30
C SER A 147 -3.40 -8.21 -15.07
N SER A 148 -3.72 -7.41 -14.06
CA SER A 148 -4.48 -7.85 -12.90
C SER A 148 -5.99 -7.84 -13.16
N GLU A 149 -6.72 -8.81 -12.61
CA GLU A 149 -8.18 -8.91 -12.76
C GLU A 149 -8.96 -8.31 -11.57
N GLU A 150 -8.35 -8.21 -10.39
CA GLU A 150 -9.01 -7.79 -9.16
C GLU A 150 -8.57 -6.41 -8.65
N VAL A 151 -9.39 -5.82 -7.77
CA VAL A 151 -9.04 -4.57 -7.06
C VAL A 151 -7.99 -4.86 -6.00
N MET A 152 -6.81 -4.28 -6.17
CA MET A 152 -5.62 -4.69 -5.42
C MET A 152 -5.39 -3.89 -4.14
N MET A 153 -5.75 -2.61 -4.15
CA MET A 153 -5.55 -1.70 -3.02
C MET A 153 -6.68 -0.67 -2.99
N SER A 154 -7.14 -0.28 -1.80
CA SER A 154 -8.15 0.77 -1.66
C SER A 154 -8.07 1.52 -0.34
N ALA A 155 -8.39 2.80 -0.37
CA ALA A 155 -8.53 3.64 0.82
C ALA A 155 -9.62 4.71 0.61
N PRO A 156 -10.14 5.32 1.68
CA PRO A 156 -11.03 6.48 1.57
C PRO A 156 -10.41 7.58 0.71
N LEU A 157 -11.24 8.26 -0.08
CA LEU A 157 -10.80 9.15 -1.16
C LEU A 157 -9.73 10.18 -0.77
N LYS A 158 -9.82 10.75 0.43
CA LYS A 158 -8.93 11.81 0.94
C LYS A 158 -7.80 11.29 1.85
N GLN A 159 -7.59 9.97 1.93
CA GLN A 159 -6.62 9.36 2.84
C GLN A 159 -5.44 8.74 2.07
N LYS A 160 -4.25 8.86 2.67
CA LYS A 160 -3.01 8.20 2.21
C LYS A 160 -3.04 6.75 2.69
N PHE A 161 -2.95 5.81 1.76
CA PHE A 161 -2.80 4.39 2.08
C PHE A 161 -1.38 4.10 2.52
N ILE A 162 -1.23 3.35 3.61
CA ILE A 162 0.06 2.89 4.14
C ILE A 162 -0.02 1.39 4.40
N CYS A 163 0.96 0.65 3.88
CA CYS A 163 1.15 -0.76 4.18
C CYS A 163 2.62 -1.06 4.53
N ARG A 164 2.82 -1.69 5.69
CA ARG A 164 4.13 -2.10 6.20
C ARG A 164 4.38 -3.60 6.01
N ASP A 165 3.56 -4.23 5.19
CA ASP A 165 3.64 -5.62 4.81
C ASP A 165 3.76 -5.72 3.31
N LYS A 166 4.35 -6.81 2.83
CA LYS A 166 4.46 -7.11 1.41
C LYS A 166 3.07 -7.32 0.80
N LEU A 167 2.89 -6.88 -0.44
CA LEU A 167 1.68 -7.13 -1.21
C LEU A 167 2.06 -7.83 -2.51
N ASN A 168 1.40 -8.96 -2.78
CA ASN A 168 1.62 -9.74 -3.99
C ASN A 168 0.45 -9.55 -4.94
N LEU A 169 0.76 -9.26 -6.20
CA LEU A 169 -0.21 -8.99 -7.24
C LEU A 169 0.01 -9.98 -8.38
N THR A 170 -0.99 -10.80 -8.68
CA THR A 170 -0.95 -11.73 -9.81
C THR A 170 -1.32 -10.98 -11.08
N LEU A 171 -0.47 -11.09 -12.11
CA LEU A 171 -0.65 -10.51 -13.42
C LEU A 171 -0.83 -11.65 -14.44
N THR A 172 -2.00 -11.75 -15.02
CA THR A 172 -2.41 -12.86 -15.88
C THR A 172 -2.18 -12.55 -17.36
N ASN A 173 -1.97 -13.60 -18.16
CA ASN A 173 -1.94 -13.52 -19.61
C ASN A 173 -2.53 -14.82 -20.20
N ARG A 174 -3.17 -14.74 -21.37
CA ARG A 174 -3.84 -15.90 -21.99
C ARG A 174 -2.88 -16.98 -22.51
N HIS A 175 -1.65 -16.61 -22.86
CA HIS A 175 -0.70 -17.47 -23.58
C HIS A 175 0.53 -17.85 -22.76
N PHE A 176 0.82 -17.11 -21.70
CA PHE A 176 1.99 -17.29 -20.84
C PHE A 176 1.56 -17.55 -19.40
N LYS A 177 2.42 -18.18 -18.62
CA LYS A 177 2.22 -18.30 -17.17
C LYS A 177 2.20 -16.92 -16.53
N ASP A 178 1.45 -16.80 -15.45
CA ASP A 178 1.29 -15.57 -14.71
C ASP A 178 2.62 -15.03 -14.19
N TYR A 179 2.63 -13.72 -13.97
CA TYR A 179 3.68 -13.02 -13.26
C TYR A 179 3.17 -12.65 -11.86
N ILE A 180 4.05 -12.68 -10.85
CA ILE A 180 3.74 -12.10 -9.55
C ILE A 180 4.55 -10.82 -9.37
N LEU A 181 3.87 -9.70 -9.23
CA LEU A 181 4.45 -8.42 -8.84
C LEU A 181 4.37 -8.30 -7.32
N GLU A 182 5.52 -8.39 -6.65
CA GLU A 182 5.65 -8.19 -5.20
C GLU A 182 6.02 -6.73 -4.92
N LEU A 183 5.13 -6.02 -4.24
CA LEU A 183 5.39 -4.71 -3.66
C LEU A 183 5.98 -4.90 -2.26
N ASN A 184 7.14 -4.31 -2.03
CA ASN A 184 7.87 -4.39 -0.77
C ASN A 184 7.62 -3.11 0.07
N PRO A 185 7.50 -3.26 1.41
CA PRO A 185 7.32 -2.12 2.31
C PRO A 185 8.53 -1.18 2.31
N GLU A 186 8.36 0.11 2.61
CA GLU A 186 7.13 0.81 2.99
C GLU A 186 6.28 1.20 1.76
N ILE A 187 5.04 0.68 1.67
CA ILE A 187 4.13 0.94 0.56
C ILE A 187 3.21 2.11 0.94
N ASN A 188 3.36 3.24 0.26
CA ASN A 188 2.47 4.39 0.39
C ASN A 188 1.82 4.72 -0.95
N ALA A 189 0.54 5.06 -0.93
CA ALA A 189 -0.17 5.49 -2.12
C ALA A 189 -1.23 6.56 -1.80
N GLN A 190 -1.23 7.62 -2.59
CA GLN A 190 -2.22 8.69 -2.56
C GLN A 190 -2.46 9.18 -4.00
N PRO A 191 -3.39 8.56 -4.73
CA PRO A 191 -3.66 8.89 -6.13
C PRO A 191 -4.64 10.06 -6.32
N TYR A 192 -5.25 10.54 -5.23
CA TYR A 192 -6.26 11.59 -5.23
C TYR A 192 -6.07 12.53 -4.04
N TYR A 193 -6.50 13.79 -4.21
CA TYR A 193 -6.60 14.82 -3.17
C TYR A 193 -5.38 14.87 -2.23
N ILE A 194 -4.21 15.16 -2.79
CA ILE A 194 -3.00 15.40 -2.01
C ILE A 194 -3.10 16.83 -1.45
N THR A 195 -3.62 16.95 -0.24
CA THR A 195 -3.73 18.24 0.44
C THR A 195 -3.07 18.20 1.83
N GLY A 196 -2.18 19.16 2.08
CA GLY A 196 -1.60 19.45 3.39
C GLY A 196 -0.37 18.62 3.79
N LYS A 197 0.38 19.15 4.77
CA LYS A 197 1.61 18.54 5.34
C LYS A 197 1.34 17.24 6.13
N HIS A 198 0.09 16.99 6.53
CA HIS A 198 -0.31 15.86 7.38
C HIS A 198 -1.57 15.18 6.85
N PRO A 199 -1.47 14.31 5.83
CA PRO A 199 -2.62 13.61 5.30
C PRO A 199 -3.18 12.62 6.34
N ASN A 200 -4.50 12.45 6.36
CA ASN A 200 -5.13 11.38 7.11
C ASN A 200 -4.66 10.02 6.57
N LEU A 201 -4.34 9.09 7.47
CA LEU A 201 -3.70 7.82 7.12
C LEU A 201 -4.71 6.66 7.15
N PHE A 202 -4.67 5.83 6.12
CA PHE A 202 -5.39 4.57 6.06
C PHE A 202 -4.41 3.39 6.07
N ILE A 203 -4.41 2.61 7.13
CA ILE A 203 -3.51 1.46 7.29
C ILE A 203 -4.14 0.22 6.63
N CYS A 204 -3.38 -0.47 5.80
CA CYS A 204 -3.83 -1.70 5.14
C CYS A 204 -4.24 -2.79 6.13
N GLY A 205 -5.13 -3.69 5.70
CA GLY A 205 -5.71 -4.72 6.57
C GLY A 205 -4.68 -5.66 7.20
N SER A 206 -3.66 -6.08 6.46
CA SER A 206 -2.57 -6.95 6.95
C SER A 206 -1.78 -6.27 8.07
N THR A 207 -1.32 -5.03 7.85
CA THR A 207 -0.59 -4.25 8.86
C THR A 207 -1.45 -3.96 10.09
N ARG A 208 -2.73 -3.64 9.89
CA ARG A 208 -3.69 -3.44 10.98
C ARG A 208 -3.82 -4.72 11.83
N ARG A 209 -4.07 -5.88 11.22
CA ARG A 209 -4.20 -7.16 11.92
C ARG A 209 -2.93 -7.53 12.70
N ARG A 210 -1.75 -7.40 12.08
CA ARG A 210 -0.47 -7.67 12.74
C ARG A 210 -0.23 -6.75 13.95
N THR A 211 -0.52 -5.47 13.82
CA THR A 211 -0.34 -4.50 14.91
C THR A 211 -1.30 -4.77 16.07
N LEU A 212 -2.55 -5.14 15.76
CA LEU A 212 -3.53 -5.54 16.78
C LEU A 212 -3.12 -6.84 17.50
N ALA A 213 -2.67 -7.86 16.76
CA ALA A 213 -2.20 -9.12 17.34
C ALA A 213 -1.05 -8.88 18.33
N LYS A 214 -0.03 -8.10 17.94
CA LYS A 214 1.08 -7.72 18.82
C LYS A 214 0.62 -6.97 20.07
N SER A 215 -0.38 -6.09 19.93
CA SER A 215 -0.95 -5.36 21.07
C SER A 215 -1.65 -6.29 22.05
N PHE A 216 -2.44 -7.26 21.56
CA PHE A 216 -3.10 -8.24 22.41
C PHE A 216 -2.11 -9.18 23.10
N GLU A 217 -1.10 -9.65 22.38
CA GLU A 217 -0.03 -10.49 22.95
C GLU A 217 0.72 -9.76 24.07
N ASN A 218 1.06 -8.49 23.86
CA ASN A 218 1.73 -7.69 24.88
C ASN A 218 0.84 -7.46 26.11
N ARG A 219 -0.45 -7.12 25.91
CA ARG A 219 -1.40 -6.94 27.01
C ARG A 219 -1.65 -8.24 27.78
N MET A 220 -1.75 -9.37 27.08
CA MET A 220 -1.93 -10.68 27.69
C MET A 220 -0.71 -11.09 28.52
N THR A 221 0.49 -10.81 28.02
CA THR A 221 1.76 -11.04 28.75
C THR A 221 1.84 -10.20 30.02
N ILE A 222 1.42 -8.93 29.96
CA ILE A 222 1.37 -8.07 31.14
C ILE A 222 0.34 -8.60 32.15
N PHE A 223 -0.85 -8.97 31.69
CA PHE A 223 -1.91 -9.48 32.56
C PHE A 223 -1.52 -10.81 33.21
N SER A 224 -0.93 -11.74 32.46
CA SER A 224 -0.44 -13.01 33.01
C SER A 224 0.66 -12.78 34.06
N GLY A 225 1.58 -11.83 33.81
CA GLY A 225 2.57 -11.41 34.80
C GLY A 225 1.94 -10.90 36.10
N ILE A 226 0.92 -10.05 36.02
CA ILE A 226 0.21 -9.53 37.20
C ILE A 226 -0.46 -10.67 37.98
N VAL A 227 -1.20 -11.54 37.29
CA VAL A 227 -1.91 -12.66 37.92
C VAL A 227 -0.93 -13.64 38.58
N LEU A 228 0.20 -13.94 37.94
CA LEU A 228 1.23 -14.81 38.52
C LEU A 228 1.87 -14.20 39.77
N CYS A 229 2.14 -12.89 39.76
CA CYS A 229 2.65 -12.19 40.94
C CYS A 229 1.65 -12.24 42.11
N ILE A 230 0.37 -11.93 41.85
CA ILE A 230 -0.66 -11.94 42.91
C ILE A 230 -0.88 -13.35 43.46
N THR A 231 -0.99 -14.36 42.59
CA THR A 231 -1.19 -15.74 43.02
C THR A 231 0.01 -16.26 43.82
N SER A 232 1.23 -15.90 43.45
CA SER A 232 2.45 -16.28 44.19
C SER A 232 2.48 -15.66 45.58
N VAL A 233 2.19 -14.36 45.70
CA VAL A 233 2.14 -13.66 47.00
C VAL A 233 1.01 -14.23 47.87
N ALA A 234 -0.17 -14.43 47.28
CA ALA A 234 -1.33 -15.00 47.99
C ALA A 234 -1.05 -16.43 48.49
N LEU A 235 -0.38 -17.26 47.69
CA LEU A 235 0.03 -18.60 48.09
C LEU A 235 1.05 -18.56 49.23
N MET A 236 2.07 -17.71 49.15
CA MET A 236 3.06 -17.58 50.23
C MET A 236 2.41 -17.09 51.54
N VAL A 237 1.62 -16.02 51.48
CA VAL A 237 0.94 -15.46 52.65
C VAL A 237 -0.07 -16.44 53.21
N GLY A 238 -0.91 -17.04 52.36
CA GLY A 238 -1.91 -18.02 52.76
C GLY A 238 -1.30 -19.28 53.36
N TYR A 239 -0.21 -19.80 52.77
CA TYR A 239 0.51 -20.96 53.32
C TYR A 239 1.16 -20.62 54.67
N THR A 240 1.77 -19.45 54.79
CA THR A 240 2.41 -19.00 56.05
C THR A 240 1.37 -18.79 57.15
N PHE A 241 0.24 -18.16 56.83
CA PHE A 241 -0.87 -17.95 57.76
C PHE A 241 -1.51 -19.27 58.19
N ARG A 242 -1.74 -20.21 57.25
CA ARG A 242 -2.23 -21.57 57.55
C ARG A 242 -1.28 -22.34 58.47
N ARG A 243 0.04 -22.19 58.27
CA ARG A 243 1.05 -22.84 59.11
C ARG A 243 1.12 -22.23 60.51
N GLN A 244 0.96 -20.91 60.65
CA GLN A 244 0.94 -20.23 61.95
C GLN A 244 -0.37 -20.45 62.72
N SER A 245 -1.51 -20.56 62.02
CA SER A 245 -2.83 -20.80 62.62
C SER A 245 -3.13 -22.27 62.94
N HIS A 246 -2.20 -23.20 62.65
CA HIS A 246 -2.38 -24.62 62.92
C HIS A 246 -2.57 -24.87 64.44
N PRO A 247 -3.66 -25.54 64.87
CA PRO A 247 -4.07 -25.62 66.28
C PRO A 247 -3.10 -26.38 67.20
N ILE A 248 -2.12 -27.09 66.63
CA ILE A 248 -1.07 -27.80 67.39
C ILE A 248 -0.12 -26.82 68.09
N ARG A 249 0.11 -25.61 67.54
CA ARG A 249 0.90 -24.57 68.22
C ARG A 249 0.12 -23.79 69.26
N LYS A 250 -1.19 -23.57 69.07
CA LYS A 250 -2.04 -22.93 70.11
C LYS A 250 -2.10 -23.76 71.39
N LYS A 251 -2.19 -25.09 71.29
CA LYS A 251 -2.18 -25.98 72.47
C LYS A 251 -0.90 -25.94 73.30
N PHE A 252 0.25 -25.59 72.71
CA PHE A 252 1.51 -25.43 73.46
C PHE A 252 1.62 -24.08 74.19
N TYR A 253 0.89 -23.06 73.75
CA TYR A 253 0.82 -21.77 74.44
C TYR A 253 -0.25 -21.76 75.54
N ASP A 254 -1.37 -22.46 75.34
CA ASP A 254 -2.40 -22.64 76.39
C ASP A 254 -1.97 -23.63 77.49
N SER A 255 -0.95 -24.47 77.26
CA SER A 255 -0.39 -25.38 78.28
C SER A 255 0.74 -24.77 79.11
N LEU A 256 1.09 -23.51 78.87
CA LEU A 256 2.17 -22.77 79.54
C LEU A 256 1.68 -21.54 80.31
N SER A 257 0.36 -21.35 80.42
CA SER A 257 -0.30 -20.39 81.31
C SER A 257 -0.81 -21.05 82.58
#